data_AF-A0AAN6TDF2-F1
#
_entry.id   AF-A0AAN6TDF2-F1
#
_cell.length_a   1.000
_cell.length_b   1.000
_cell.length_c   1.000
_cell.angle_alpha   90.00
_cell.angle_beta   90.00
_cell.angle_gamma   90.00
#
_symmetry.space_group_name_H-M   'P 1'
#
loop_
_entity.id
_entity.type
_entity.pdbx_description
1 polymer ?
#
loop_
_entity_poly.entity_id
_entity_poly.type
_entity_poly.pdbx_seq_one_letter_code
_entity_poly.pdbx_strand_id
1 'polypeptide(L)'
;MPLAQGETRVLILEPGAESNPVVCRLEHMAIPGVATHGTESNAPEKDFIALSYAWGSPVRTHVITCNQLPFAVTTNLFHALYYLRRSDQSQCLWVDAICINQDNIPERNEQVRHMLAIYQASSRVIVWLG
;
A
#
# COMPACT_ATOMS: atom_id res chain seq x y z
N MET A 1 0.86 -13.68 -2.33
CA MET A 1 0.80 -13.54 -3.81
C MET A 1 2.16 -13.05 -4.28
N PRO A 2 2.97 -13.85 -4.99
CA PRO A 2 4.31 -13.45 -5.42
C PRO A 2 4.25 -12.32 -6.45
N LEU A 3 5.18 -11.36 -6.38
CA LEU A 3 5.33 -10.28 -7.38
C LEU A 3 6.23 -10.72 -8.53
N ALA A 4 5.94 -10.25 -9.75
CA ALA A 4 6.91 -10.31 -10.83
C ALA A 4 7.96 -9.18 -10.69
N GLN A 5 9.07 -9.32 -11.40
CA GLN A 5 10.12 -8.29 -11.43
C GLN A 5 9.57 -6.98 -11.99
N GLY A 6 9.81 -5.88 -11.27
CA GLY A 6 9.30 -4.55 -11.64
C GLY A 6 7.84 -4.29 -11.27
N GLU A 7 7.20 -5.17 -10.51
CA GLU A 7 5.87 -4.93 -9.94
C GLU A 7 5.93 -4.48 -8.47
N THR A 8 4.87 -3.81 -8.03
CA THR A 8 4.57 -3.56 -6.62
C THR A 8 3.11 -3.87 -6.34
N ARG A 9 2.71 -3.76 -5.06
CA ARG A 9 1.30 -3.82 -4.66
C ARG A 9 0.80 -2.43 -4.33
N VAL A 10 -0.49 -2.20 -4.56
CA VAL A 10 -1.23 -1.08 -4.00
C VAL A 10 -2.37 -1.59 -3.14
N LEU A 11 -2.62 -0.86 -2.07
CA LEU A 11 -3.74 -1.03 -1.16
C LEU A 11 -4.93 -0.24 -1.70
N ILE A 12 -6.00 -0.95 -2.04
CA ILE A 12 -7.31 -0.35 -2.30
C ILE A 12 -8.04 -0.29 -0.96
N LEU A 13 -8.13 0.91 -0.40
CA LEU A 13 -8.82 1.22 0.85
C LEU A 13 -10.30 1.41 0.53
N GLU A 14 -11.14 0.52 1.03
CA GLU A 14 -12.58 0.53 0.72
C GLU A 14 -13.30 1.65 1.49
N PRO A 15 -14.37 2.22 0.91
CA PRO A 15 -15.13 3.26 1.57
C PRO A 15 -15.89 2.71 2.77
N GLY A 16 -16.22 3.58 3.71
CA GLY A 16 -17.08 3.24 4.84
C GLY A 16 -17.29 4.42 5.77
N ALA A 17 -18.37 4.37 6.54
CA ALA A 17 -18.62 5.34 7.60
C ALA A 17 -17.58 5.18 8.73
N GLU A 18 -17.39 6.22 9.55
CA GLU A 18 -16.46 6.23 10.68
C GLU A 18 -16.62 5.03 11.63
N SER A 19 -17.85 4.52 11.80
CA SER A 19 -18.14 3.36 12.64
C SER A 19 -17.82 2.01 11.99
N ASN A 20 -17.61 1.95 10.68
CA ASN A 20 -17.29 0.71 9.98
C ASN A 20 -15.81 0.34 10.15
N PRO A 21 -15.49 -0.96 10.22
CA PRO A 21 -14.09 -1.40 10.24
C PRO A 21 -13.33 -0.92 9.00
N VAL A 22 -12.01 -0.77 9.14
CA VAL A 22 -11.12 -0.48 8.01
C VAL A 22 -10.97 -1.76 7.19
N VAL A 23 -11.39 -1.69 5.93
CA VAL A 23 -11.33 -2.79 4.96
C VAL A 23 -10.48 -2.34 3.78
N CYS A 24 -9.58 -3.20 3.34
CA CYS A 24 -8.78 -2.98 2.15
C CYS A 24 -8.52 -4.28 1.39
N ARG A 25 -7.98 -4.14 0.19
CA ARG A 25 -7.49 -5.26 -0.62
C ARG A 25 -6.21 -4.86 -1.34
N LEU A 26 -5.37 -5.83 -1.67
CA LEU A 26 -4.12 -5.62 -2.39
C LEU A 26 -4.30 -5.98 -3.87
N GLU A 27 -3.85 -5.09 -4.74
CA GLU A 27 -3.76 -5.33 -6.18
C GLU A 27 -2.32 -5.16 -6.64
N HIS A 28 -1.93 -5.87 -7.70
CA HIS A 28 -0.64 -5.68 -8.34
C HIS A 28 -0.68 -4.50 -9.31
N MET A 29 0.47 -3.85 -9.46
CA MET A 29 0.72 -2.89 -10.51
C MET A 29 2.18 -2.97 -10.97
N ALA A 30 2.43 -2.69 -12.23
CA ALA A 30 3.77 -2.38 -12.70
C ALA A 30 4.25 -1.07 -12.05
N ILE A 31 5.54 -0.97 -11.75
CA ILE A 31 6.16 0.27 -11.28
C ILE A 31 6.51 1.10 -12.51
N PRO A 32 5.92 2.30 -12.70
CA PRO A 32 6.24 3.14 -13.86
C PRO A 32 7.74 3.43 -13.95
N GLY A 33 8.30 3.30 -15.16
CA GLY A 33 9.72 3.51 -15.42
C GLY A 33 10.66 2.37 -15.01
N VAL A 34 10.15 1.26 -14.47
CA VAL A 34 10.92 0.04 -14.19
C VAL A 34 10.59 -1.03 -15.23
N ALA A 35 11.61 -1.57 -15.89
CA ALA A 35 11.41 -2.63 -16.89
C ALA A 35 10.80 -3.88 -16.23
N THR A 36 9.66 -4.33 -16.73
CA THR A 36 9.07 -5.62 -16.39
C THR A 36 9.57 -6.67 -17.39
N HIS A 37 10.00 -7.84 -16.90
CA HIS A 37 10.32 -8.96 -17.78
C HIS A 37 9.01 -9.59 -18.27
N GLY A 38 8.57 -9.19 -19.47
CA GLY A 38 7.47 -9.83 -20.17
C GLY A 38 6.10 -9.34 -19.72
N THR A 39 5.74 -8.13 -20.13
CA THR A 39 4.43 -7.74 -20.68
C THR A 39 4.50 -6.23 -20.87
N GLU A 40 4.27 -5.77 -22.10
CA GLU A 40 3.71 -4.43 -22.30
C GLU A 40 2.37 -4.45 -21.55
N SER A 41 2.36 -3.92 -20.33
CA SER A 41 1.14 -3.85 -19.56
C SER A 41 0.27 -2.78 -20.23
N ASN A 42 -0.64 -3.22 -21.11
CA ASN A 42 -1.73 -2.40 -21.64
C ASN A 42 -2.76 -2.03 -20.54
N ALA A 43 -2.45 -2.34 -19.28
CA ALA A 43 -3.22 -1.87 -18.14
C ALA A 43 -3.03 -0.34 -18.02
N PRO A 44 -4.10 0.42 -17.83
CA PRO A 44 -3.98 1.85 -17.60
C PRO A 44 -3.05 2.10 -16.40
N GLU A 45 -2.20 3.12 -16.54
CA GLU A 45 -1.39 3.61 -15.43
C GLU A 45 -2.32 3.90 -14.26
N LYS A 46 -2.06 3.26 -13.13
CA LYS A 46 -2.96 3.30 -11.98
C LYS A 46 -2.49 4.41 -11.06
N ASP A 47 -3.27 5.48 -10.99
CA ASP A 47 -3.00 6.54 -10.01
C ASP A 47 -3.09 5.98 -8.59
N PHE A 48 -2.06 6.28 -7.79
CA PHE A 48 -2.01 5.94 -6.37
C PHE A 48 -1.36 7.06 -5.57
N ILE A 49 -1.62 7.04 -4.26
CA ILE A 49 -1.05 7.96 -3.29
C ILE A 49 -0.02 7.19 -2.46
N ALA A 50 1.22 7.67 -2.37
CA ALA A 50 2.17 7.09 -1.43
C ALA A 50 1.93 7.65 -0.03
N LEU A 51 1.87 6.78 0.97
CA LEU A 51 1.80 7.17 2.38
C LEU A 51 3.20 7.13 2.99
N SER A 52 3.70 8.29 3.40
CA SER A 52 4.91 8.43 4.20
C SER A 52 4.51 8.70 5.65
N TYR A 53 4.90 7.83 6.58
CA TYR A 53 4.49 7.94 7.97
C TYR A 53 5.61 7.49 8.90
N ALA A 54 5.64 8.03 10.12
CA ALA A 54 6.57 7.56 11.14
C ALA A 54 6.16 6.16 11.59
N TRP A 55 7.05 5.18 11.50
CA TRP A 55 6.73 3.80 11.90
C TRP A 55 6.38 3.68 13.38
N GLY A 56 6.92 4.58 14.23
CA GLY A 56 6.62 4.65 15.65
C GLY A 56 6.96 3.33 16.37
N SER A 57 6.12 2.96 17.34
CA SER A 57 6.23 1.65 17.99
C SER A 57 5.91 0.52 17.00
N PRO A 58 6.76 -0.52 16.90
CA PRO A 58 6.52 -1.65 16.01
C PRO A 58 5.39 -2.58 16.50
N VAL A 59 4.84 -2.31 17.69
CA VAL A 59 3.79 -3.13 18.28
C VAL A 59 2.50 -2.99 17.46
N ARG A 60 2.04 -4.10 16.89
CA ARG A 60 0.79 -4.19 16.14
C ARG A 60 -0.37 -4.42 17.09
N THR A 61 -1.12 -3.37 17.38
CA THR A 61 -2.20 -3.34 18.39
C THR A 61 -3.60 -3.32 17.78
N HIS A 62 -3.71 -3.05 16.48
CA HIS A 62 -4.98 -2.92 15.77
C HIS A 62 -5.08 -3.97 14.66
N VAL A 63 -6.30 -4.34 14.31
CA VAL A 63 -6.60 -5.30 13.24
C VAL A 63 -7.51 -4.64 12.22
N ILE A 64 -7.10 -4.69 10.96
CA ILE A 64 -7.92 -4.32 9.80
C ILE A 64 -8.29 -5.58 9.01
N THR A 65 -9.22 -5.46 8.07
CA THR A 65 -9.49 -6.53 7.10
C THR A 65 -8.73 -6.25 5.81
N CYS A 66 -7.79 -7.12 5.43
CA CYS A 66 -7.07 -7.03 4.16
C CYS A 66 -7.31 -8.30 3.34
N ASN A 67 -7.80 -8.17 2.10
CA ASN A 67 -8.17 -9.33 1.26
C ASN A 67 -9.11 -10.31 1.98
N GLN A 68 -10.11 -9.78 2.71
CA GLN A 68 -11.05 -10.55 3.54
C GLN A 68 -10.43 -11.33 4.71
N LEU A 69 -9.17 -11.08 5.04
CA LEU A 69 -8.47 -11.71 6.15
C LEU A 69 -8.08 -10.69 7.22
N PRO A 70 -8.04 -11.06 8.51
CA PRO A 70 -7.49 -10.20 9.56
C PRO A 70 -6.03 -9.87 9.30
N PHE A 71 -5.67 -8.59 9.39
CA PHE A 71 -4.31 -8.11 9.21
C PHE A 71 -3.93 -7.13 10.33
N ALA A 72 -2.89 -7.46 11.09
CA ALA A 72 -2.44 -6.66 12.23
C ALA A 72 -1.59 -5.48 11.77
N VAL A 73 -1.89 -4.27 12.27
CA VAL A 73 -1.19 -3.02 11.97
C VAL A 73 -0.82 -2.28 13.26
N THR A 74 0.14 -1.36 13.17
CA THR A 74 0.48 -0.46 14.28
C THR A 74 -0.64 0.57 14.50
N THR A 75 -0.72 1.15 15.70
CA THR A 75 -1.69 2.23 15.99
C THR A 75 -1.56 3.39 15.00
N ASN A 76 -0.33 3.82 14.69
CA ASN A 76 -0.13 4.96 13.81
C ASN A 76 -0.66 4.69 12.39
N LEU A 77 -0.35 3.51 11.85
CA LEU A 77 -0.84 3.13 10.53
C LEU A 77 -2.36 2.93 10.53
N PHE A 78 -2.93 2.39 11.60
CA PHE A 78 -4.38 2.29 11.74
C PHE A 78 -5.04 3.66 11.66
N HIS A 79 -4.57 4.64 12.42
CA HIS A 79 -5.11 6.00 12.38
C HIS A 79 -4.94 6.63 10.99
N ALA A 80 -3.77 6.51 10.36
CA ALA A 80 -3.56 7.03 9.01
C ALA A 80 -4.58 6.46 8.02
N LEU A 81 -4.79 5.14 8.00
CA LEU A 81 -5.78 4.50 7.12
C LEU A 81 -7.21 4.92 7.48
N TYR A 82 -7.52 5.01 8.77
CA TYR A 82 -8.84 5.41 9.26
C TYR A 82 -9.22 6.81 8.81
N TYR A 83 -8.33 7.79 8.97
CA TYR A 83 -8.57 9.19 8.61
C TYR A 83 -8.46 9.45 7.11
N LEU A 84 -7.63 8.68 6.41
CA LEU A 84 -7.59 8.78 4.96
C LEU A 84 -8.87 8.23 4.36
N ARG A 85 -9.42 7.12 4.88
CA ARG A 85 -10.63 6.47 4.33
C ARG A 85 -11.75 7.47 4.09
N ARG A 86 -12.33 7.41 2.89
CA ARG A 86 -13.50 8.21 2.53
C ARG A 86 -14.78 7.42 2.71
N SER A 87 -15.89 8.12 2.92
CA SER A 87 -17.20 7.49 3.07
C SER A 87 -17.84 7.07 1.74
N ASP A 88 -17.39 7.65 0.62
CA ASP A 88 -18.08 7.61 -0.68
C ASP A 88 -17.32 6.88 -1.78
N GLN A 89 -15.99 6.75 -1.68
CA GLN A 89 -15.17 6.14 -2.72
C GLN A 89 -13.92 5.45 -2.15
N SER A 90 -13.46 4.41 -2.84
CA SER A 90 -12.21 3.73 -2.50
C SER A 90 -11.01 4.63 -2.80
N GLN A 91 -9.89 4.40 -2.11
CA GLN A 91 -8.62 5.07 -2.39
C GLN A 91 -7.51 4.08 -2.69
N CYS A 92 -6.72 4.40 -3.70
CA CYS A 92 -5.54 3.63 -4.08
C CYS A 92 -4.32 4.21 -3.36
N LEU A 93 -3.76 3.45 -2.41
CA LEU A 93 -2.64 3.86 -1.58
C LEU A 93 -1.46 2.90 -1.78
N TRP A 94 -0.23 3.42 -1.72
CA TRP A 94 0.96 2.61 -1.49
C TRP A 94 1.43 2.83 -0.06
N VAL A 95 1.53 1.75 0.70
CA VAL A 95 1.92 1.74 2.11
C VAL A 95 2.97 0.65 2.29
N ASP A 96 4.22 1.02 2.56
CA ASP A 96 5.36 0.07 2.63
C ASP A 96 5.07 -1.15 3.52
N ALA A 97 4.53 -0.96 4.73
CA ALA A 97 4.27 -2.02 5.69
C ALA A 97 3.20 -3.04 5.25
N ILE A 98 2.38 -2.71 4.25
CA ILE A 98 1.31 -3.60 3.75
C ILE A 98 1.59 -4.06 2.31
N CYS A 99 2.10 -3.16 1.46
CA CYS A 99 2.33 -3.44 0.05
C CYS A 99 3.58 -4.30 -0.18
N ILE A 100 4.58 -4.19 0.71
CA ILE A 100 5.79 -5.01 0.70
C ILE A 100 5.61 -6.20 1.64
N ASN A 101 5.90 -7.41 1.17
CA ASN A 101 5.95 -8.57 2.04
C ASN A 101 7.18 -8.49 2.96
N GLN A 102 6.96 -8.07 4.20
CA GLN A 102 8.03 -7.85 5.18
C GLN A 102 8.78 -9.14 5.58
N ASP A 103 8.13 -10.30 5.44
CA ASP A 103 8.67 -11.61 5.80
C ASP A 103 9.47 -12.26 4.65
N ASN A 104 9.32 -11.76 3.42
CA ASN A 104 10.09 -12.22 2.26
C ASN A 104 11.27 -11.28 2.00
N ILE A 105 12.44 -11.61 2.54
CA ILE A 105 13.65 -10.77 2.45
C ILE A 105 14.04 -10.45 0.98
N PRO A 106 14.09 -11.42 0.04
CA PRO A 106 14.32 -11.11 -1.38
C PRO A 106 13.35 -10.07 -1.95
N GLU A 107 12.05 -10.27 -1.77
CA GLU A 107 11.02 -9.34 -2.24
C GLU A 107 11.16 -7.96 -1.58
N ARG A 108 11.33 -7.93 -0.27
CA ARG A 108 11.51 -6.69 0.49
C ARG A 108 12.70 -5.89 -0.03
N ASN A 109 13.84 -6.54 -0.24
CA ASN A 109 15.04 -5.87 -0.74
C ASN A 109 14.84 -5.34 -2.18
N GLU A 110 14.10 -6.05 -3.02
CA GLU A 110 13.72 -5.57 -4.35
C GLU A 110 12.80 -4.35 -4.28
N GLN A 111 11.74 -4.39 -3.45
CA GLN A 111 10.84 -3.26 -3.29
C GLN A 111 11.54 -2.03 -2.71
N VAL A 112 12.46 -2.20 -1.75
CA VAL A 112 13.28 -1.11 -1.20
C VAL A 112 14.16 -0.48 -2.29
N ARG A 113 14.74 -1.27 -3.21
CA ARG A 113 15.49 -0.72 -4.35
C ARG A 113 14.61 0.10 -5.29
N HIS A 114 13.33 -0.24 -5.43
CA HIS A 114 12.38 0.49 -6.26
C HIS A 114 11.65 1.63 -5.55
N MET A 115 11.87 1.81 -4.25
CA MET A 115 11.11 2.75 -3.44
C MET A 115 11.14 4.18 -4.02
N LEU A 116 12.30 4.65 -4.48
CA LEU A 116 12.41 5.96 -5.13
C LEU A 116 11.49 6.09 -6.36
N ALA A 117 11.49 5.08 -7.24
CA ALA A 117 10.65 5.08 -8.43
C ALA A 117 9.17 5.03 -8.07
N ILE A 118 8.79 4.26 -7.05
CA ILE A 118 7.40 4.19 -6.55
C ILE A 118 6.95 5.55 -6.02
N TYR A 119 7.76 6.22 -5.18
CA TYR A 119 7.41 7.56 -4.69
C TYR A 119 7.31 8.58 -5.82
N GLN A 120 8.23 8.54 -6.79
CA GLN A 120 8.20 9.43 -7.97
C GLN A 120 6.99 9.18 -8.87
N ALA A 121 6.54 7.94 -8.99
CA ALA A 121 5.38 7.55 -9.78
C ALA A 121 4.04 7.83 -9.07
N SER A 122 4.03 8.08 -7.76
CA SER A 122 2.80 8.39 -7.04
C SER A 122 2.21 9.72 -7.48
N SER A 123 0.89 9.80 -7.59
CA SER A 123 0.18 11.05 -7.92
C SER A 123 0.43 12.17 -6.92
N ARG A 124 0.62 11.80 -5.65
CA ARG A 124 1.07 12.65 -4.55
C ARG A 124 1.53 11.77 -3.38
N VAL A 125 2.29 12.39 -2.48
CA VAL A 125 2.69 11.79 -1.21
C VAL A 125 1.92 12.45 -0.08
N ILE A 126 1.31 11.64 0.78
CA ILE A 126 0.74 12.11 2.05
C ILE A 126 1.74 11.81 3.16
N VAL A 127 2.10 12.86 3.92
CA VAL A 127 2.93 12.72 5.12
C VAL A 127 2.02 12.65 6.34
N TRP A 128 2.11 11.58 7.12
CA TRP A 128 1.33 11.35 8.33
C TRP A 128 2.24 11.29 9.57
N LEU A 129 2.04 12.23 10.48
CA LEU A 129 2.93 12.41 11.64
C LEU A 129 2.46 11.70 12.91
N GLY A 130 1.21 11.23 12.95
CA GLY A 130 0.60 10.60 14.13
C GLY A 130 -0.36 11.52 14.88
#